data_AF-A0A4R1NLG0-F1
#
_entry.id   AF-A0A4R1NLG0-F1
#
_cell.length_a   1.000
_cell.length_b   1.000
_cell.length_c   1.000
_cell.angle_alpha   90.00
_cell.angle_beta   90.00
_cell.angle_gamma   90.00
#
_symmetry.space_group_name_H-M   'P 1'
#
loop_
_entity.id
_entity.type
_entity.pdbx_description
1 polymer ?
#
loop_
_entity_poly.entity_id
_entity_poly.type
_entity_poly.pdbx_seq_one_letter_code
_entity_poly.pdbx_strand_id
1 'polypeptide(L)' 'MNSALKTLIALTLVAMTVSACGGSKTTNNVQATTVGEELASLDAAYRQGLLTEKEYEQQRRKILKGS' A
#
# COMPACT_ATOMS: atom_id res chain seq x y z
N MET A 1 24.87 -47.06 -15.83
CA MET A 1 24.06 -46.35 -14.82
C MET A 1 24.31 -44.85 -14.96
N ASN A 2 23.95 -44.20 -16.09
CA ASN A 2 24.54 -42.89 -16.41
C ASN A 2 23.54 -41.82 -16.89
N SER A 3 22.24 -42.12 -16.99
CA SER A 3 21.23 -41.16 -17.48
C SER A 3 20.32 -40.61 -16.38
N ALA A 4 19.97 -41.41 -15.36
CA ALA A 4 19.16 -40.96 -14.22
C ALA A 4 19.92 -39.96 -13.33
N LEU A 5 21.24 -40.12 -13.20
CA LEU A 5 22.10 -39.22 -12.43
C LEU A 5 22.22 -37.84 -13.12
N LYS A 6 22.25 -37.81 -14.46
CA LYS A 6 22.34 -36.58 -15.26
C LYS A 6 21.05 -35.77 -15.20
N THR A 7 19.89 -36.43 -15.21
CA THR A 7 18.59 -35.76 -15.08
C THR A 7 18.33 -35.25 -13.66
N LEU A 8 18.91 -35.87 -12.63
CA LEU A 8 18.75 -35.42 -11.24
C LEU A 8 19.56 -34.13 -10.94
N ILE A 9 20.72 -33.96 -11.56
CA ILE A 9 21.59 -32.77 -11.38
C ILE A 9 21.03 -31.53 -12.11
N ALA A 10 20.30 -31.72 -13.21
CA ALA A 10 19.70 -30.60 -13.95
C ALA A 10 18.52 -29.96 -13.19
N LEU A 11 17.83 -30.70 -12.33
CA LEU A 11 16.64 -30.22 -11.61
C LEU A 11 16.98 -29.36 -10.39
N THR A 12 18.18 -29.50 -9.82
CA THR A 12 18.60 -28.76 -8.61
C THR A 12 19.13 -27.34 -8.88
N LEU A 13 19.49 -27.01 -10.13
CA LEU A 13 20.01 -25.68 -10.50
C LEU A 13 18.90 -24.61 -10.69
N VAL A 14 17.64 -25.01 -10.90
CA VAL A 14 16.51 -24.08 -11.09
C VAL A 14 15.98 -23.51 -9.76
N ALA A 15 16.34 -24.11 -8.62
CA ALA A 15 15.81 -23.73 -7.30
C ALA A 15 16.45 -22.45 -6.69
N MET A 16 17.47 -21.86 -7.31
CA MET A 16 18.21 -20.73 -6.70
C MET A 16 17.83 -19.34 -7.23
N THR A 17 16.89 -19.20 -8.17
CA THR A 17 16.58 -17.89 -8.79
C THR A 17 15.35 -17.18 -8.22
N VAL A 18 14.62 -17.81 -7.29
CA VAL A 18 13.45 -17.21 -6.62
C VAL A 18 13.70 -17.33 -5.13
N SER A 19 14.31 -16.36 -4.47
CA SER A 19 13.60 -15.52 -3.49
C SER A 19 14.54 -14.40 -2.98
N ALA A 20 15.26 -13.73 -3.87
CA ALA A 20 15.79 -12.39 -3.61
C ALA A 20 14.68 -11.34 -3.82
N CYS A 21 13.49 -11.56 -3.25
CA CYS A 21 12.60 -10.44 -2.96
C CYS A 21 12.94 -10.03 -1.54
N GLY A 22 13.93 -9.15 -1.43
CA GLY A 22 14.31 -8.55 -0.16
C GLY A 22 13.06 -7.96 0.47
N GLY A 23 12.73 -8.47 1.66
CA GLY A 23 11.77 -7.86 2.55
C GLY A 23 12.32 -6.51 3.02
N SER A 24 12.35 -5.54 2.12
CA SER A 24 12.33 -4.15 2.51
C SER A 24 10.97 -3.96 3.18
N LYS A 25 10.99 -3.84 4.51
CA LYS A 25 9.97 -3.08 5.22
C LYS A 25 10.11 -1.65 4.70
N THR A 26 9.64 -1.40 3.49
CA THR A 26 9.30 -0.07 3.04
C THR A 26 8.12 0.30 3.92
N THR A 27 8.42 0.84 5.10
CA THR A 27 7.52 1.73 5.80
C THR A 27 7.32 2.87 4.83
N ASN A 28 6.38 2.69 3.91
CA ASN A 28 5.90 3.73 3.05
C ASN A 28 5.21 4.68 4.02
N ASN A 29 5.95 5.66 4.54
CA ASN A 29 5.41 6.77 5.30
C ASN A 29 4.70 7.67 4.27
N VAL A 30 3.65 7.12 3.68
CA VAL A 30 2.56 7.88 3.10
C VAL A 30 1.72 8.31 4.30
N GLN A 31 1.48 9.56 4.59
CA GLN A 31 1.78 10.82 3.94
C GLN A 31 1.84 11.81 5.11
N ALA A 32 2.78 12.76 5.08
CA ALA A 32 2.51 14.03 5.75
C ALA A 32 1.52 14.80 4.87
N THR A 33 0.28 14.28 4.76
CA THR A 33 -0.81 15.03 4.15
C THR A 33 -1.05 16.21 5.07
N THR A 34 -0.92 17.41 4.52
CA THR A 34 -1.19 18.60 5.30
C THR A 34 -2.69 18.67 5.58
N VAL A 35 -3.05 19.25 6.72
CA VAL A 35 -4.44 19.50 7.12
C VAL A 35 -5.26 20.11 5.98
N GLY A 36 -4.65 20.98 5.18
CA GLY A 36 -5.28 21.61 4.02
C GLY A 36 -5.65 20.63 2.91
N GLU A 37 -4.79 19.67 2.58
CA GLU A 37 -5.05 18.66 1.55
C GLU A 37 -6.14 17.68 1.99
N GLU A 38 -6.13 17.30 3.27
CA GLU A 38 -7.16 16.44 3.86
C GLU A 38 -8.54 17.11 3.83
N LEU A 39 -8.61 18.41 4.15
CA LEU A 39 -9.84 19.20 4.08
C LEU A 39 -10.31 19.39 2.63
N ALA A 40 -9.40 19.62 1.68
CA ALA A 40 -9.76 19.77 0.27
C ALA A 40 -10.34 18.48 -0.33
N SER A 41 -9.77 17.34 0.04
CA SER A 41 -10.29 16.01 -0.35
C SER A 41 -11.68 15.76 0.24
N LEU A 42 -11.87 16.10 1.52
CA LEU A 42 -13.16 15.98 2.18
C LEU A 42 -14.25 16.85 1.53
N ASP A 43 -13.91 18.08 1.16
CA ASP A 43 -14.81 19.01 0.45
C ASP A 43 -15.21 18.49 -0.93
N ALA A 44 -14.23 17.98 -1.69
CA ALA A 44 -14.51 17.37 -2.99
C ALA A 44 -15.49 16.19 -2.88
N ALA A 45 -15.32 15.32 -1.88
CA ALA A 45 -16.20 14.18 -1.66
C ALA A 45 -17.63 14.61 -1.27
N TYR A 46 -17.79 15.67 -0.47
CA TYR A 46 -19.11 16.23 -0.16
C TYR A 46 -19.78 16.81 -1.41
N ARG A 47 -19.05 17.58 -2.21
CA ARG A 47 -19.56 18.16 -3.47
C ARG A 47 -19.94 17.10 -4.51
N GLN A 48 -19.29 15.93 -4.48
CA GLN A 48 -19.64 14.77 -5.30
C GLN A 48 -20.86 14.00 -4.77
N GLY A 49 -21.41 14.39 -3.62
CA GLY A 49 -22.54 13.71 -2.98
C GLY A 49 -22.16 12.37 -2.34
N LEU A 50 -20.86 12.10 -2.17
CA LEU A 50 -20.36 10.87 -1.52
C LEU A 50 -20.53 10.91 0.00
N LEU A 51 -20.73 12.10 0.56
CA LEU A 51 -20.90 12.35 1.99
C LEU A 51 -22.17 13.17 2.21
N THR A 52 -22.85 12.90 3.31
CA THR A 52 -23.90 13.79 3.80
C THR A 52 -23.27 14.96 4.55
N GLU A 53 -24.01 16.05 4.69
CA GLU A 53 -23.52 17.25 5.40
C GLU A 53 -23.10 16.96 6.84
N LYS A 54 -23.80 16.03 7.52
CA LYS A 54 -23.44 15.59 8.87
C LYS A 54 -22.09 14.89 8.91
N GLU A 55 -21.81 14.01 7.94
CA GLU A 55 -20.54 13.28 7.86
C GLU A 55 -19.39 14.23 7.52
N TYR A 56 -19.59 15.11 6.54
CA TYR A 56 -18.65 16.17 6.18
C TYR A 56 -18.24 17.00 7.41
N GLU A 57 -19.23 17.52 8.14
CA GLU A 57 -18.99 18.34 9.33
C GLU A 57 -18.27 17.58 10.45
N GLN A 58 -18.58 16.30 10.64
CA GLN A 58 -17.89 15.47 11.62
C GLN A 58 -16.43 15.24 11.25
N GLN A 59 -16.15 14.88 10.00
CA GLN A 59 -14.77 14.67 9.52
C GLN A 59 -13.97 15.97 9.52
N ARG A 60 -14.57 17.09 9.08
CA ARG A 60 -13.93 18.41 9.10
C ARG A 60 -13.47 18.81 10.51
N ARG A 61 -14.33 18.59 11.51
CA ARG A 61 -13.97 18.83 12.92
C ARG A 61 -12.88 17.89 13.44
N LYS A 62 -12.87 16.61 13.01
CA LYS A 62 -11.84 15.65 13.41
C LYS A 62 -10.47 16.06 12.87
N ILE A 63 -10.41 16.43 11.60
CA ILE A 63 -9.18 16.90 10.93
C ILE A 63 -8.65 18.16 11.63
N LEU A 64 -9.52 19.15 11.89
CA LEU A 64 -9.14 20.40 12.56
C LEU A 64 -8.78 20.23 14.05
N LYS A 65 -9.28 19.21 14.74
CA LYS A 65 -8.93 18.93 16.14
C LYS A 65 -7.64 18.11 16.30
N GLY A 66 -7.27 17.35 15.27
CA GLY A 66 -6.06 16.52 15.26
C GLY A 66 -4.79 17.26 14.80
N SER A 67 -4.90 18.56 14.57
CA SER A 67 -3.84 19.45 14.05
C SER A 67 -3.32 20.40 15.11
#